data_AF-A0A349ZR84-F1
#
_entry.id   AF-A0A349ZR84-F1
#
_cell.length_a   1.000
_cell.length_b   1.000
_cell.length_c   1.000
_cell.angle_alpha   90.00
_cell.angle_beta   90.00
_cell.angle_gamma   90.00
#
_symmetry.space_group_name_H-M   'P 1'
#
loop_
_entity.id
_entity.type
_entity.pdbx_description
1 polymer ?
#
loop_
_entity_poly.entity_id
_entity_poly.type
_entity_poly.pdbx_seq_one_letter_code
_entity_poly.pdbx_strand_id
1 'polypeptide(L)'
;GAYFDMLKEKDLTVFVSADGICANMLSQELKDALYSLGLGCDLSSPDADSLFAVIEGGEILREEAAGEPYGTQGEFDCGHKYTIISAGSDFEGYTSIQLDGFEFAKGGDGLKIVAYDNEMDQVVDSVCIMESPEGVILNR
;
A
#
# COMPACT_ATOMS: atom_id res chain seq x y z
N GLY A 1 -14.74 5.45 -4.13
CA GLY A 1 -14.92 6.48 -3.08
C GLY A 1 -13.93 7.58 -3.38
N ALA A 2 -14.27 8.85 -3.15
CA ALA A 2 -13.56 10.01 -3.74
C ALA A 2 -12.02 9.96 -3.59
N TYR A 3 -11.51 9.39 -2.49
CA TYR A 3 -10.09 9.17 -2.28
C TYR A 3 -9.46 8.17 -3.28
N PHE A 4 -9.99 6.95 -3.35
CA PHE A 4 -9.51 5.91 -4.25
C PHE A 4 -9.74 6.26 -5.73
N ASP A 5 -10.72 7.11 -6.03
CA ASP A 5 -10.94 7.57 -7.39
C ASP A 5 -9.84 8.55 -7.83
N MET A 6 -9.30 9.37 -6.92
CA MET A 6 -8.12 10.21 -7.17
C MET A 6 -6.86 9.37 -7.38
N LEU A 7 -6.68 8.27 -6.64
CA LEU A 7 -5.52 7.39 -6.79
C LEU A 7 -5.43 6.67 -8.14
N LYS A 8 -6.49 6.71 -8.97
CA LYS A 8 -6.52 6.10 -10.31
C LYS A 8 -6.08 7.06 -11.41
N GLU A 9 -5.70 8.28 -11.06
CA GLU A 9 -5.21 9.25 -12.04
C GLU A 9 -3.93 8.74 -12.70
N LYS A 10 -3.80 8.97 -14.01
CA LYS A 10 -2.75 8.34 -14.83
C LYS A 10 -1.33 8.77 -14.47
N ASP A 11 -1.21 9.95 -13.87
CA ASP A 11 0.08 10.52 -13.52
C ASP A 11 0.48 10.17 -12.07
N LEU A 12 -0.25 9.28 -11.39
CA LEU A 12 0.10 8.83 -10.05
C LEU A 12 0.80 7.46 -10.05
N THR A 13 1.81 7.33 -9.20
CA THR A 13 2.36 6.05 -8.75
C THR A 13 1.98 5.85 -7.29
N VAL A 14 1.28 4.76 -7.00
CA VAL A 14 0.72 4.43 -5.69
C VAL A 14 1.47 3.23 -5.12
N PHE A 15 2.02 3.43 -3.93
CA PHE A 15 2.71 2.40 -3.15
C PHE A 15 1.83 1.96 -2.01
N VAL A 16 1.67 0.65 -1.85
CA VAL A 16 0.85 0.05 -0.81
C VAL A 16 1.70 -0.89 0.02
N SER A 17 1.53 -0.84 1.33
CA SER A 17 2.08 -1.82 2.27
C SER A 17 1.06 -2.05 3.38
N ALA A 18 0.78 -3.29 3.73
CA ALA A 18 -0.07 -3.62 4.86
C ALA A 18 0.59 -4.65 5.76
N ASP A 19 0.28 -4.60 7.04
CA ASP A 19 0.57 -5.71 7.95
C ASP A 19 -0.46 -6.84 7.80
N GLY A 20 -0.04 -8.09 8.01
CA GLY A 20 -0.76 -9.32 7.69
C GLY A 20 -2.10 -9.51 8.35
N ILE A 21 -2.21 -9.11 9.61
CA ILE A 21 -3.48 -9.10 10.32
C ILE A 21 -4.47 -8.17 9.62
N CYS A 22 -3.99 -7.05 9.06
CA CYS A 22 -4.86 -6.06 8.43
C CYS A 22 -5.38 -6.53 7.07
N ALA A 23 -4.59 -7.16 6.21
CA ALA A 23 -5.04 -7.57 4.86
C ALA A 23 -6.29 -8.47 4.90
N ASN A 24 -6.30 -9.45 5.81
CA ASN A 24 -7.44 -10.33 6.01
C ASN A 24 -8.61 -9.67 6.74
N MET A 25 -8.32 -8.74 7.66
CA MET A 25 -9.33 -8.00 8.43
C MET A 25 -9.97 -6.83 7.68
N LEU A 26 -9.45 -6.47 6.49
CA LEU A 26 -10.04 -5.40 5.68
C LEU A 26 -11.53 -5.67 5.42
N SER A 27 -12.36 -4.65 5.58
CA SER A 27 -13.75 -4.69 5.13
C SER A 27 -13.82 -4.95 3.62
N GLN A 28 -14.96 -5.51 3.19
CA GLN A 28 -15.20 -5.73 1.76
C GLN A 28 -15.12 -4.42 0.97
N GLU A 29 -15.52 -3.29 1.57
CA GLU A 29 -15.43 -1.98 0.94
C GLU A 29 -13.98 -1.60 0.63
N LEU A 30 -13.05 -1.83 1.55
CA LEU A 30 -11.64 -1.51 1.32
C LEU A 30 -10.99 -2.49 0.34
N LYS A 31 -11.36 -3.77 0.38
CA LYS A 31 -10.92 -4.76 -0.62
C LYS A 31 -11.39 -4.37 -2.01
N ASP A 32 -12.66 -4.01 -2.18
CA ASP A 32 -13.21 -3.54 -3.46
C ASP A 32 -12.52 -2.26 -3.94
N ALA A 33 -12.19 -1.36 -3.01
CA ALA A 33 -11.44 -0.15 -3.32
C ALA A 33 -10.03 -0.46 -3.84
N LEU A 34 -9.30 -1.36 -3.18
CA LEU A 34 -7.98 -1.84 -3.60
C LEU A 34 -8.03 -2.56 -4.96
N TYR A 35 -8.99 -3.46 -5.16
CA TYR A 35 -9.20 -4.11 -6.46
C TYR A 35 -9.52 -3.08 -7.55
N SER A 36 -10.24 -2.01 -7.22
CA SER A 36 -10.51 -0.93 -8.17
C SER A 36 -9.28 -0.10 -8.53
N LEU A 37 -8.21 -0.13 -7.71
CA LEU A 37 -6.90 0.42 -8.05
C LEU A 37 -6.08 -0.52 -8.96
N GLY A 38 -6.58 -1.71 -9.26
CA GLY A 38 -5.92 -2.69 -10.12
C GLY A 38 -5.34 -3.89 -9.38
N LEU A 39 -5.40 -3.91 -8.04
CA LEU A 39 -4.84 -5.00 -7.23
C LEU A 39 -5.44 -6.35 -7.65
N GLY A 40 -4.59 -7.35 -7.90
CA GLY A 40 -4.97 -8.68 -8.37
C GLY A 40 -4.76 -9.80 -7.35
N CYS A 41 -4.07 -9.52 -6.24
CA CYS A 41 -3.81 -10.52 -5.21
C CYS A 41 -5.08 -10.91 -4.43
N ASP A 42 -5.12 -12.16 -3.94
CA ASP A 42 -6.25 -12.66 -3.16
C ASP A 42 -6.13 -12.21 -1.69
N LEU A 43 -6.78 -11.08 -1.38
CA LEU A 43 -6.86 -10.53 -0.01
C LEU A 43 -7.79 -11.31 0.92
N SER A 44 -8.37 -12.44 0.47
CA SER A 44 -9.16 -13.34 1.31
C SER A 44 -8.37 -14.54 1.83
N SER A 45 -7.12 -14.70 1.38
CA SER A 45 -6.28 -15.81 1.79
C SER A 45 -5.85 -15.64 3.26
N PRO A 46 -6.17 -16.61 4.14
CA PRO A 46 -5.76 -16.57 5.55
C PRO A 46 -4.23 -16.59 5.72
N ASP A 47 -3.49 -16.95 4.67
CA ASP A 47 -2.02 -17.00 4.65
C ASP A 47 -1.39 -15.70 4.12
N ALA A 48 -2.16 -14.64 3.89
CA ALA A 48 -1.67 -13.35 3.41
C ALA A 48 -1.20 -12.44 4.57
N ASP A 49 -0.11 -12.84 5.23
CA ASP A 49 0.47 -12.11 6.37
C ASP A 49 1.32 -10.89 5.98
N SER A 50 1.49 -10.63 4.70
CA SER A 50 2.15 -9.43 4.19
C SER A 50 1.49 -9.06 2.87
N LEU A 51 1.35 -7.77 2.62
CA LEU A 51 0.85 -7.24 1.35
C LEU A 51 1.69 -6.05 0.96
N PHE A 52 2.14 -6.04 -0.29
CA PHE A 52 2.59 -4.82 -0.93
C PHE A 52 2.12 -4.72 -2.37
N ALA A 53 2.05 -3.48 -2.87
CA ALA A 53 1.88 -3.23 -4.29
C ALA A 53 2.52 -1.91 -4.72
N VAL A 54 2.85 -1.84 -5.99
CA VAL A 54 3.25 -0.65 -6.73
C VAL A 54 2.37 -0.58 -7.96
N ILE A 55 1.57 0.48 -8.02
CA ILE A 55 0.56 0.73 -9.05
C ILE A 55 0.98 2.01 -9.78
N GLU A 56 1.08 1.98 -11.09
CA GLU A 56 1.54 3.12 -11.89
C GLU A 56 0.51 3.43 -12.97
N GLY A 57 -0.08 4.62 -12.92
CA GLY A 57 -1.12 5.04 -13.86
C GLY A 57 -2.33 4.10 -13.92
N GLY A 58 -2.62 3.39 -12.83
CA GLY A 58 -3.69 2.39 -12.72
C GLY A 58 -3.32 0.98 -13.17
N GLU A 59 -2.06 0.74 -13.57
CA GLU A 59 -1.55 -0.58 -13.93
C GLU A 59 -0.67 -1.16 -12.80
N ILE A 60 -0.74 -2.47 -12.55
CA ILE A 60 0.09 -3.11 -11.53
C ILE A 60 1.51 -3.32 -12.07
N LEU A 61 2.47 -2.59 -11.49
CA LEU A 61 3.89 -2.81 -11.76
C LEU A 61 4.42 -4.00 -10.96
N ARG A 62 4.03 -4.08 -9.68
CA ARG A 62 4.39 -5.14 -8.75
C ARG A 62 3.27 -5.32 -7.72
N GLU A 63 3.00 -6.55 -7.34
CA GLU A 63 2.22 -6.88 -6.16
C GLU A 63 2.64 -8.23 -5.61
N GLU A 64 2.53 -8.41 -4.30
CA GLU A 64 2.64 -9.73 -3.67
C GLU A 64 1.86 -9.74 -2.37
N ALA A 65 1.22 -10.87 -2.11
CA ALA A 65 0.66 -11.20 -0.81
C ALA A 65 1.30 -12.52 -0.35
N ALA A 66 1.98 -12.51 0.79
CA ALA A 66 2.77 -13.66 1.25
C ALA A 66 2.59 -13.91 2.76
N GLY A 67 2.72 -15.16 3.18
CA GLY A 67 2.63 -15.58 4.59
C GLY A 67 3.89 -15.34 5.42
N GLU A 68 4.89 -14.68 4.86
CA GLU A 68 6.17 -14.40 5.50
C GLU A 68 6.54 -12.92 5.30
N PRO A 69 7.38 -12.34 6.18
CA PRO A 69 7.89 -10.99 6.02
C PRO A 69 8.51 -10.80 4.64
N TYR A 70 8.16 -9.70 4.00
CA TYR A 70 8.66 -9.38 2.69
C TYR A 70 9.20 -7.96 2.60
N GLY A 71 10.29 -7.82 1.85
CA GLY A 71 10.89 -6.55 1.51
C GLY A 71 11.25 -6.51 0.04
N THR A 72 10.83 -5.46 -0.66
CA THR A 72 11.16 -5.24 -2.07
C THR A 72 11.76 -3.87 -2.29
N GLN A 73 12.53 -3.76 -3.36
CA GLN A 73 13.06 -2.52 -3.87
C GLN A 73 12.99 -2.50 -5.39
N GLY A 74 12.84 -1.32 -5.96
CA GLY A 74 12.79 -1.15 -7.40
C GLY A 74 12.91 0.29 -7.83
N GLU A 75 12.61 0.52 -9.09
CA GLU A 75 12.55 1.82 -9.75
C GLU A 75 11.18 1.91 -10.44
N PHE A 76 10.62 3.12 -10.52
CA PHE A 76 9.35 3.41 -11.20
C PHE A 76 9.57 4.49 -12.29
N ASP A 77 8.59 4.78 -13.14
CA ASP A 77 8.81 5.38 -14.47
C ASP A 77 9.59 6.71 -14.48
N CYS A 78 9.55 7.49 -13.40
CA CYS A 78 10.29 8.75 -13.28
C CYS A 78 11.78 8.57 -12.88
N GLY A 79 12.26 7.34 -12.69
CA GLY A 79 13.65 7.00 -12.38
C GLY A 79 14.01 7.02 -10.89
N HIS A 80 13.03 7.29 -10.02
CA HIS A 80 13.20 7.25 -8.56
C HIS A 80 13.11 5.83 -8.03
N LYS A 81 13.74 5.60 -6.89
CA LYS A 81 13.79 4.27 -6.26
C LYS A 81 12.77 4.15 -5.16
N TYR A 82 12.16 2.97 -5.03
CA TYR A 82 11.34 2.63 -3.87
C TYR A 82 11.94 1.49 -3.07
N THR A 83 11.65 1.48 -1.77
CA THR A 83 11.82 0.34 -0.88
C THR A 83 10.50 0.16 -0.13
N ILE A 84 9.92 -1.04 -0.18
CA ILE A 84 8.74 -1.40 0.61
C ILE A 84 9.08 -2.57 1.52
N ILE A 85 8.70 -2.48 2.79
CA ILE A 85 8.77 -3.57 3.76
C ILE A 85 7.35 -3.81 4.27
N SER A 86 6.96 -5.07 4.34
CA SER A 86 5.76 -5.57 4.99
C SER A 86 6.17 -6.83 5.77
N ALA A 87 6.41 -6.67 7.07
CA ALA A 87 7.02 -7.73 7.87
C ALA A 87 6.02 -8.73 8.46
N GLY A 88 4.72 -8.50 8.28
CA GLY A 88 3.69 -9.32 8.90
C GLY A 88 3.67 -9.27 10.42
N SER A 89 2.66 -9.89 11.00
CA SER A 89 2.39 -9.84 12.44
C SER A 89 3.44 -10.52 13.31
N ASP A 90 4.20 -11.46 12.73
CA ASP A 90 5.27 -12.17 13.42
C ASP A 90 6.48 -11.28 13.74
N PHE A 91 6.58 -10.09 13.14
CA PHE A 91 7.68 -9.13 13.32
C PHE A 91 7.18 -7.77 13.83
N GLU A 92 6.28 -7.79 14.80
CA GLU A 92 5.68 -6.60 15.43
C GLU A 92 4.91 -5.70 14.44
N GLY A 93 4.51 -6.23 13.29
CA GLY A 93 3.73 -5.49 12.29
C GLY A 93 4.49 -4.34 11.65
N TYR A 94 5.77 -4.57 11.30
CA TYR A 94 6.60 -3.51 10.71
C TYR A 94 6.32 -3.33 9.21
N THR A 95 5.72 -2.19 8.86
CA THR A 95 5.64 -1.71 7.47
C THR A 95 6.56 -0.52 7.24
N SER A 96 7.10 -0.37 6.03
CA SER A 96 7.87 0.81 5.61
C SER A 96 7.68 1.05 4.12
N ILE A 97 7.53 2.32 3.72
CA ILE A 97 7.54 2.75 2.32
C ILE A 97 8.49 3.93 2.23
N GLN A 98 9.58 3.73 1.48
CA GLN A 98 10.61 4.74 1.25
C GLN A 98 10.73 5.04 -0.24
N LEU A 99 10.89 6.31 -0.58
CA LEU A 99 11.24 6.77 -1.93
C LEU A 99 12.59 7.51 -1.85
N ASP A 100 13.56 7.09 -2.66
CA ASP A 100 14.95 7.56 -2.64
C ASP A 100 15.60 7.58 -1.24
N GLY A 101 15.19 6.63 -0.40
CA GLY A 101 15.65 6.49 0.99
C GLY A 101 14.98 7.44 1.98
N PHE A 102 14.03 8.28 1.54
CA PHE A 102 13.17 9.07 2.43
C PHE A 102 11.94 8.26 2.85
N GLU A 103 11.68 8.20 4.15
CA GLU A 103 10.56 7.45 4.72
C GLU A 103 9.25 8.26 4.62
N PHE A 104 8.24 7.68 3.98
CA PHE A 104 6.93 8.30 3.80
C PHE A 104 5.81 7.60 4.58
N ALA A 105 5.95 6.31 4.86
CA ALA A 105 5.01 5.58 5.71
C ALA A 105 5.74 4.50 6.49
N LYS A 106 5.71 4.57 7.83
CA LYS A 106 6.45 3.65 8.71
C LYS A 106 5.64 3.16 9.90
N GLY A 107 5.84 1.89 10.23
CA GLY A 107 5.44 1.21 11.47
C GLY A 107 3.95 0.85 11.56
N GLY A 108 3.66 -0.05 12.50
CA GLY A 108 2.34 -0.33 13.07
C GLY A 108 1.25 -0.84 12.13
N ASP A 109 0.15 -1.24 12.75
CA ASP A 109 -1.05 -1.77 12.11
C ASP A 109 -1.63 -0.82 11.04
N GLY A 110 -2.37 -1.42 10.12
CA GLY A 110 -3.15 -0.74 9.09
C GLY A 110 -2.55 -0.85 7.69
N LEU A 111 -3.32 -0.33 6.73
CA LEU A 111 -2.95 -0.25 5.33
C LEU A 111 -2.26 1.10 5.10
N LYS A 112 -1.01 1.08 4.64
CA LYS A 112 -0.26 2.27 4.25
C LYS A 112 -0.40 2.49 2.76
N ILE A 113 -0.66 3.73 2.37
CA ILE A 113 -0.71 4.16 0.97
C ILE A 113 0.12 5.43 0.84
N VAL A 114 1.06 5.43 -0.10
CA VAL A 114 1.82 6.63 -0.51
C VAL A 114 1.51 6.88 -1.97
N ALA A 115 1.05 8.09 -2.30
CA ALA A 115 0.76 8.51 -3.66
C ALA A 115 1.81 9.53 -4.12
N TYR A 116 2.48 9.20 -5.23
CA TYR A 116 3.48 10.02 -5.90
C TYR A 116 2.90 10.58 -7.18
N ASP A 117 3.03 11.89 -7.39
CA ASP A 117 2.66 12.55 -8.64
C ASP A 117 3.89 12.61 -9.56
N ASN A 118 3.83 11.86 -10.65
CA ASN A 118 4.91 11.74 -11.63
C ASN A 118 5.09 13.01 -12.49
N GLU A 119 4.06 13.85 -12.61
CA GLU A 119 4.17 15.12 -13.34
C GLU A 119 4.82 16.20 -12.46
N MET A 120 4.39 16.28 -11.20
CA MET A 120 4.91 17.25 -10.23
C MET A 120 6.21 16.82 -9.54
N ASP A 121 6.60 15.56 -9.70
CA ASP A 121 7.78 14.95 -9.10
C ASP A 121 7.80 15.07 -7.56
N GLN A 122 6.68 14.72 -6.93
CA GLN A 122 6.54 14.79 -5.47
C GLN A 122 5.51 13.80 -4.91
N VAL A 123 5.67 13.44 -3.63
CA VAL A 123 4.62 12.76 -2.88
C VAL A 123 3.48 13.75 -2.60
N VAL A 124 2.28 13.40 -3.06
CA VAL A 124 1.07 14.23 -2.91
C VAL A 124 0.17 13.77 -1.77
N ASP A 125 0.32 12.52 -1.32
CA ASP A 125 -0.37 12.01 -0.15
C ASP A 125 0.37 10.82 0.49
N SER A 126 0.25 10.70 1.81
CA SER A 126 0.67 9.52 2.56
C SER A 126 -0.34 9.30 3.66
N VAL A 127 -0.94 8.11 3.69
CA VAL A 127 -2.00 7.78 4.65
C VAL A 127 -1.80 6.41 5.26
N CYS A 128 -2.23 6.31 6.51
CA CYS A 128 -2.45 5.06 7.21
C CYS A 128 -3.96 4.88 7.42
N ILE A 129 -4.51 3.82 6.83
CA ILE A 129 -5.90 3.43 6.99
C ILE A 129 -5.98 2.34 8.04
N MET A 130 -6.67 2.63 9.14
CA MET A 130 -6.97 1.65 10.19
C MET A 130 -8.47 1.44 10.26
N GLU A 131 -8.91 0.18 10.31
CA GLU A 131 -10.31 -0.13 10.57
C GLU A 131 -10.55 -0.30 12.06
N SER A 132 -11.61 0.35 12.55
CA SER A 132 -12.07 0.25 13.92
C SER A 132 -13.56 -0.09 13.94
N PRO A 133 -14.11 -0.58 15.07
CA PRO A 133 -15.55 -0.79 15.22
C PRO A 133 -16.39 0.48 14.97
N GLU A 134 -15.79 1.67 15.07
CA GLU A 134 -16.44 2.97 14.86
C GLU A 134 -16.34 3.46 13.41
N GLY A 135 -15.62 2.73 12.54
CA GLY A 135 -15.42 3.06 11.13
C GLY A 135 -13.95 3.12 10.73
N VAL A 136 -13.72 3.56 9.48
CA VAL A 136 -12.38 3.73 8.89
C VAL A 136 -11.73 5.01 9.38
N ILE A 137 -10.54 4.90 9.97
CA ILE A 137 -9.71 6.01 10.42
C ILE A 137 -8.60 6.26 9.39
N LEU A 138 -8.52 7.49 8.89
CA LEU A 138 -7.46 7.96 8.01
C LEU A 138 -6.49 8.83 8.81
N ASN A 139 -5.27 8.35 9.04
CA ASN A 139 -4.20 9.14 9.62
C ASN A 139 -3.25 9.60 8.51
N ARG A 140 -2.94 10.90 8.49
CA ARG A 140 -2.01 11.55 7.55
C ARG A 140 -0.80 12.10 8.29
#